data_AF-A0A7C6DWB9-F1
#
_entry.id   AF-A0A7C6DWB9-F1
#
_cell.length_a   1.000
_cell.length_b   1.000
_cell.length_c   1.000
_cell.angle_alpha   90.00
_cell.angle_beta   90.00
_cell.angle_gamma   90.00
#
_symmetry.space_group_name_H-M   'P 1'
#
loop_
_entity.id
_entity.type
_entity.pdbx_description
1 polymer ?
#
loop_
_entity_poly.entity_id
_entity_poly.type
_entity_poly.pdbx_seq_one_letter_code
_entity_poly.pdbx_strand_id
1 'polypeptide(L)'
;MPIFKRNRKQKQSIARSRVWARPEMQVVFRAEIMPGKSREERTFRVRRVLENGRVELYDFPDEHRESSFEPINFLRNKSRQDQNS
;
A
#
# COMPACT_ATOMS: atom_id res chain seq x y z
N MET A 1 -25.78 41.29 -20.49
CA MET A 1 -25.92 39.83 -20.63
C MET A 1 -24.65 39.17 -20.12
N PRO A 2 -24.67 38.31 -19.09
CA PRO A 2 -23.44 37.79 -18.50
C PRO A 2 -23.01 36.50 -19.21
N ILE A 3 -21.88 36.54 -19.92
CA ILE A 3 -21.26 35.32 -20.47
C ILE A 3 -20.21 34.87 -19.46
N PHE A 4 -20.67 34.13 -18.45
CA PHE A 4 -19.79 33.45 -17.51
C PHE A 4 -18.96 32.41 -18.27
N LYS A 5 -17.71 32.78 -18.62
CA LYS A 5 -16.71 31.84 -19.12
C LYS A 5 -16.37 30.87 -17.99
N ARG A 6 -17.00 29.68 -18.01
CA ARG A 6 -16.66 28.58 -17.10
C ARG A 6 -15.22 28.18 -17.38
N ASN A 7 -14.34 28.64 -16.50
CA ASN A 7 -12.98 28.18 -16.39
C ASN A 7 -13.05 26.71 -15.95
N ARG A 8 -13.14 25.77 -16.91
CA ARG A 8 -12.90 24.35 -16.64
C ARG A 8 -11.44 24.28 -16.26
N LYS A 9 -11.18 24.43 -14.96
CA LYS A 9 -9.95 24.03 -14.31
C LYS A 9 -9.62 22.67 -14.90
N GLN A 10 -8.60 22.64 -15.75
CA GLN A 10 -7.90 21.44 -16.13
C GLN A 10 -7.44 20.84 -14.80
N LYS A 11 -8.26 19.96 -14.23
CA LYS A 11 -7.76 18.97 -13.29
C LYS A 11 -6.88 18.09 -14.16
N GLN A 12 -5.63 18.52 -14.30
CA GLN A 12 -4.49 17.61 -14.35
C GLN A 12 -4.58 16.76 -13.08
N SER A 13 -5.50 15.79 -13.07
CA SER A 13 -5.24 14.57 -12.34
C SER A 13 -4.11 13.92 -13.13
N ILE A 14 -2.89 14.37 -12.84
CA ILE A 14 -1.73 13.49 -12.83
C ILE A 14 -2.31 12.18 -12.32
N ALA A 15 -2.34 11.17 -13.19
CA ALA A 15 -2.68 9.82 -12.80
C ALA A 15 -1.72 9.52 -11.65
N ARG A 16 -2.19 9.77 -10.42
CA ARG A 16 -1.54 9.34 -9.21
C ARG A 16 -1.61 7.85 -9.39
N SER A 17 -0.54 7.26 -9.92
CA SER A 17 -0.21 5.87 -9.66
C SER A 17 -0.61 5.67 -8.20
N ARG A 18 -1.64 4.87 -7.98
CA ARG A 18 -2.26 4.77 -6.66
C ARG A 18 -1.23 4.03 -5.82
N VAL A 19 -0.28 4.78 -5.25
CA VAL A 19 0.85 4.29 -4.48
C VAL A 19 0.23 3.65 -3.23
N TRP A 20 -0.05 2.35 -3.33
CA TRP A 20 -0.76 1.56 -2.32
C TRP A 20 0.16 1.13 -1.18
N ALA A 21 1.47 1.07 -1.46
CA ALA A 21 2.53 0.76 -0.53
C ALA A 21 3.56 1.88 -0.47
N ARG A 22 4.34 1.93 0.61
CA ARG A 22 5.50 2.81 0.77
C ARG A 22 6.69 1.98 1.24
N PRO A 23 7.93 2.43 0.99
CA PRO A 23 9.09 1.88 1.71
C PRO A 23 8.85 1.88 3.22
N GLU A 24 9.40 0.89 3.91
CA GLU A 24 9.23 0.64 5.35
C GLU A 24 7.81 0.22 5.80
N MET A 25 6.83 0.18 4.89
CA MET A 25 5.47 -0.21 5.22
C MET A 25 5.39 -1.72 5.52
N GLN A 26 4.68 -2.07 6.59
CA GLN A 26 4.33 -3.47 6.86
C GLN A 26 3.16 -3.90 6.00
N VAL A 27 3.33 -5.04 5.34
CA VAL A 27 2.33 -5.70 4.52
C VAL A 27 2.20 -7.15 4.96
N VAL A 28 1.00 -7.70 4.88
CA VAL A 28 0.71 -9.08 5.31
C VAL A 28 0.26 -9.88 4.10
N PHE A 29 0.92 -10.99 3.79
CA PHE A 29 0.47 -11.86 2.71
C PHE A 29 -0.86 -12.54 3.06
N ARG A 30 -1.71 -12.71 2.04
CA ARG A 30 -2.96 -13.47 2.18
C ARG A 30 -2.65 -14.93 2.53
N ALA A 31 -3.49 -15.54 3.35
CA ALA A 31 -3.33 -16.93 3.79
C ALA A 31 -3.31 -17.92 2.61
N GLU A 32 -3.98 -17.57 1.50
CA GLU A 32 -3.98 -18.36 0.27
C GLU A 32 -2.61 -18.39 -0.45
N ILE A 33 -1.79 -17.35 -0.26
CA ILE A 33 -0.46 -17.25 -0.90
C ILE A 33 0.58 -17.98 -0.05
N MET A 34 0.43 -17.94 1.28
CA MET A 34 1.32 -18.61 2.24
C MET A 34 0.51 -19.52 3.18
N PRO A 35 0.04 -20.68 2.69
CA PRO A 35 -0.68 -21.64 3.53
C PRO A 35 0.24 -22.20 4.63
N GLY A 36 -0.34 -22.51 5.79
CA GLY A 36 0.40 -23.06 6.93
C GLY A 36 1.31 -22.07 7.66
N LYS A 37 1.33 -20.79 7.26
CA LYS A 37 2.08 -19.73 7.93
C LYS A 37 1.19 -18.86 8.82
N SER A 38 1.67 -18.56 10.02
CA SER A 38 1.02 -17.62 10.94
C SER A 38 0.98 -16.22 10.34
N ARG A 39 0.12 -15.35 10.84
CA ARG A 39 -0.02 -13.99 10.29
C ARG A 39 1.27 -13.19 10.45
N GLU A 40 1.97 -13.41 11.56
CA GLU A 40 3.26 -12.85 11.93
C GLU A 40 4.34 -13.28 10.93
N GLU A 41 4.39 -14.58 10.58
CA GLU A 41 5.31 -15.12 9.57
C GLU A 41 4.97 -14.63 8.15
N ARG A 42 3.73 -14.19 7.92
CA ARG A 42 3.27 -13.59 6.66
C ARG A 42 3.44 -12.07 6.60
N THR A 43 3.93 -11.45 7.68
CA THR A 43 4.10 -10.00 7.77
C THR A 43 5.52 -9.62 7.37
N PHE A 44 5.65 -8.81 6.32
CA PHE A 44 6.93 -8.37 5.80
C PHE A 44 6.99 -6.85 5.70
N ARG A 45 8.20 -6.30 5.64
CA ARG A 45 8.45 -4.87 5.39
C ARG A 45 8.79 -4.65 3.94
N VAL A 46 8.14 -3.66 3.34
CA VAL A 46 8.45 -3.19 1.99
C VAL A 46 9.82 -2.52 1.99
N ARG A 47 10.73 -3.05 1.18
CA ARG A 47 12.06 -2.47 0.95
C ARG A 47 11.98 -1.32 -0.04
N ARG A 48 11.34 -1.56 -1.19
CA ARG A 48 11.10 -0.52 -2.21
C ARG A 48 9.81 -0.79 -2.97
N VAL A 49 9.25 0.28 -3.50
CA VAL A 49 8.10 0.25 -4.41
C VAL A 49 8.62 0.54 -5.82
N LEU A 50 8.33 -0.33 -6.76
CA LEU A 50 8.71 -0.21 -8.15
C LEU A 50 7.70 0.68 -8.90
N GLU A 51 8.14 1.30 -10.00
CA GLU A 51 7.29 2.19 -10.81
C GLU A 51 6.08 1.48 -11.43
N ASN A 52 6.17 0.15 -11.59
CA ASN A 52 5.08 -0.70 -12.06
C ASN A 52 4.01 -1.01 -10.98
N GLY A 53 4.17 -0.51 -9.76
CA GLY A 53 3.27 -0.75 -8.62
C GLY A 53 3.51 -2.06 -7.87
N ARG A 54 4.58 -2.79 -8.18
CA ARG A 54 5.04 -3.94 -7.39
C ARG A 54 5.92 -3.48 -6.21
N VAL A 55 6.11 -4.36 -5.25
CA VAL A 55 6.97 -4.13 -4.08
C VAL A 55 8.01 -5.24 -3.96
N GLU A 56 9.22 -4.85 -3.58
CA GLU A 56 10.23 -5.77 -3.05
C GLU A 56 10.18 -5.70 -1.52
N LEU A 57 10.48 -6.82 -0.87
CA LEU A 57 10.49 -6.95 0.59
C LEU A 57 11.93 -7.16 1.09
N TYR A 58 12.18 -6.88 2.36
CA TYR A 58 13.53 -7.03 2.94
C TYR A 58 14.02 -8.48 2.98
N ASP A 59 13.17 -9.40 3.44
CA ASP A 59 13.51 -10.82 3.63
C ASP A 59 12.81 -11.71 2.59
N PHE A 60 12.40 -11.13 1.45
CA PHE A 60 11.73 -11.86 0.38
C PHE A 60 12.25 -11.37 -0.98
N PRO A 61 12.96 -12.20 -1.76
CA PRO A 61 13.67 -11.78 -2.97
C PRO A 61 12.75 -11.51 -4.16
N ASP A 62 11.48 -11.92 -4.11
CA ASP A 62 10.54 -11.76 -5.23
C ASP A 62 9.78 -10.42 -5.21
N GLU A 63 9.31 -10.02 -6.39
CA GLU A 63 8.43 -8.86 -6.56
C GLU A 63 6.95 -9.23 -6.42
N HIS A 64 6.23 -8.50 -5.57
CA HIS A 64 4.83 -8.80 -5.28
C HIS A 64 3.88 -7.67 -5.67
N ARG A 65 2.65 -8.05 -6.02
CA ARG A 65 1.56 -7.13 -6.34
C ARG A 65 0.68 -6.90 -5.11
N GLU A 66 -0.04 -5.78 -5.08
CA GLU A 66 -1.03 -5.44 -4.05
C GLU A 66 -1.98 -6.60 -3.73
N SER A 67 -2.47 -7.31 -4.75
CA SER A 67 -3.43 -8.40 -4.63
C SER A 67 -2.92 -9.63 -3.86
N SER A 68 -1.61 -9.77 -3.71
CA SER A 68 -0.99 -10.83 -2.91
C SER A 68 -1.10 -10.56 -1.40
N PHE A 69 -1.42 -9.33 -1.01
CA PHE A 69 -1.48 -8.89 0.37
C PHE A 69 -2.91 -8.72 0.85
N GLU A 70 -3.07 -8.81 2.17
CA GLU A 70 -4.31 -8.44 2.83
C GLU A 70 -4.55 -6.93 2.70
N PRO A 71 -5.82 -6.48 2.60
CA PRO A 71 -6.15 -5.06 2.60
C PRO A 71 -5.58 -4.36 3.83
N ILE A 72 -4.82 -3.29 3.62
CA ILE A 72 -4.25 -2.50 4.70
C ILE A 72 -5.38 -1.78 5.43
N ASN A 73 -5.76 -2.31 6.60
CA ASN A 73 -6.70 -1.65 7.49
C ASN A 73 -5.95 -0.60 8.34
N PHE A 74 -5.82 0.62 7.80
CA PHE A 74 -5.11 1.74 8.42
C PHE A 74 -5.59 2.06 9.85
N LEU A 75 -6.83 1.72 10.20
CA LEU A 75 -7.42 1.95 11.53
C LEU A 75 -6.84 1.06 12.63
N ARG A 76 -6.15 -0.05 12.29
CA ARG A 76 -5.71 -1.04 13.29
C ARG A 76 -4.29 -0.83 13.82
N ASN A 77 -3.45 -0.06 13.12
CA ASN A 77 -2.08 0.20 13.58
C ASN A 77 -1.98 1.35 14.59
N LYS A 78 -3.01 2.23 14.68
CA LYS A 78 -3.01 3.33 15.65
C LYS A 78 -3.19 2.88 17.11
N SER A 79 -3.70 1.67 17.34
CA SER A 79 -3.95 1.15 18.70
C SER A 79 -2.80 0.31 19.28
N ARG A 80 -1.73 0.05 18.53
CA ARG A 80 -0.57 -0.74 19.01
C ARG A 80 0.64 0.09 19.42
N GLN A 81 0.73 1.35 18.97
CA GLN A 81 1.82 2.25 19.35
C GLN A 81 1.57 3.00 20.67
N ASP A 82 0.29 3.16 21.07
CA ASP A 82 -0.11 3.84 22.31
C ASP A 82 -0.11 2.96 23.58
N GLN A 83 0.35 1.71 23.50
CA GLN A 83 0.40 0.79 24.66
C GLN A 83 1.81 0.64 25.25
N ASN A 84 2.75 1.51 24.88
CA ASN A 84 4.13 1.51 25.41
C ASN A 84 4.67 2.93 25.64
N SER A 85 3.88 3.80 26.29
CA SER A 85 4.34 5.07 26.86
C SER A 85 3.96 5.17 28.33
#